data_AF-A0A1H0WVH1-F1
#
_entry.id   AF-A0A1H0WVH1-F1
#
_cell.length_a   1.000
_cell.length_b   1.000
_cell.length_c   1.000
_cell.angle_alpha   90.00
_cell.angle_beta   90.00
_cell.angle_gamma   90.00
#
_symmetry.space_group_name_H-M   'P 1'
#
loop_
_entity.id
_entity.type
_entity.pdbx_description
1 polymer ?
#
loop_
_entity_poly.entity_id
_entity_poly.type
_entity_poly.pdbx_seq_one_letter_code
_entity_poly.pdbx_strand_id
1 'polypeptide(L)'
;MLELSPLNKLDIVLAYIINKNDNKIFYSDVLSEFKQFPKKELTEVILKLEKDGFVLVKETTYNTQPVDCVYSTFEGRLFYNNGGYKKQMEIDELNFKTSQTSASQASTYANQILFATRLAAFVGLLILLWYIFVWLCPHPTDCFC
;
A
#
# COMPACT_ATOMS: atom_id res chain seq x y z
N MET A 1 -17.39 -1.08 26.76
CA MET A 1 -16.23 -1.80 26.20
C MET A 1 -15.73 -0.98 25.02
N LEU A 2 -14.50 -0.48 25.06
CA LEU A 2 -13.91 0.18 23.88
C LEU A 2 -13.63 -0.92 22.85
N GLU A 3 -14.34 -0.92 21.73
CA GLU A 3 -13.99 -1.78 20.61
C GLU A 3 -12.67 -1.29 20.02
N LEU A 4 -11.59 -2.00 20.29
CA LEU A 4 -10.31 -1.72 19.64
C LEU A 4 -10.39 -2.11 18.16
N SER A 5 -9.88 -1.24 17.29
CA SER A 5 -9.68 -1.56 15.87
C SER A 5 -8.81 -2.83 15.73
N PRO A 6 -9.08 -3.73 14.75
CA PRO A 6 -8.32 -4.96 14.53
C PRO A 6 -6.80 -4.75 14.43
N LEU A 7 -6.35 -3.63 13.87
CA LEU A 7 -4.92 -3.30 13.79
C LEU A 7 -4.32 -2.96 15.15
N ASN A 8 -5.05 -2.22 15.99
CA ASN A 8 -4.60 -1.92 17.34
C ASN A 8 -4.49 -3.19 18.19
N LYS A 9 -5.35 -4.20 17.94
CA LYS A 9 -5.24 -5.51 18.60
C LYS A 9 -3.93 -6.22 18.24
N LEU A 10 -3.53 -6.19 16.96
CA LEU A 10 -2.25 -6.75 16.50
C LEU A 10 -1.06 -6.06 17.15
N ASP A 11 -1.05 -4.71 17.13
CA ASP A 11 0.05 -3.93 17.71
C ASP A 11 0.17 -4.15 19.23
N ILE A 12 -0.94 -4.25 19.96
CA ILE A 12 -0.92 -4.48 21.41
C ILE A 12 -0.40 -5.88 21.77
N VAL A 13 -0.85 -6.92 21.04
CA VAL A 13 -0.37 -8.29 21.29
C VAL A 13 1.11 -8.40 20.92
N LEU A 14 1.53 -7.80 19.81
CA LEU A 14 2.94 -7.75 19.42
C LEU A 14 3.79 -6.99 20.45
N ALA A 15 3.31 -5.84 20.93
CA ALA A 15 3.97 -5.06 21.98
C ALA A 15 4.17 -5.88 23.26
N TYR A 16 3.15 -6.63 23.68
CA TYR A 16 3.24 -7.49 24.85
C TYR A 16 4.32 -8.56 24.67
N ILE A 17 4.32 -9.26 23.53
CA ILE A 17 5.30 -10.32 23.22
C ILE A 17 6.73 -9.76 23.18
N ILE A 18 6.93 -8.56 22.65
CA ILE A 18 8.27 -7.95 22.53
C ILE A 18 8.81 -7.43 23.86
N ASN A 19 7.93 -6.80 24.66
CA ASN A 19 8.30 -6.15 25.92
C ASN A 19 8.38 -7.12 27.09
N LYS A 20 7.81 -8.32 26.97
CA LYS A 20 8.00 -9.38 27.95
C LYS A 20 9.44 -9.86 27.84
N ASN A 21 10.26 -9.46 28.81
CA ASN A 21 11.70 -9.72 28.89
C ASN A 21 12.07 -11.21 29.06
N ASP A 22 11.07 -12.09 29.08
CA ASP A 22 11.27 -13.53 29.19
C ASP A 22 11.60 -14.13 27.84
N ASN A 23 12.68 -14.91 27.81
CA ASN A 23 13.07 -15.67 26.62
C ASN A 23 12.03 -16.72 26.20
N LYS A 24 11.02 -17.01 27.04
CA LYS A 24 9.96 -17.98 26.76
C LYS A 24 8.63 -17.43 27.26
N ILE A 25 7.71 -17.16 26.35
CA ILE A 25 6.35 -16.72 26.66
C ILE A 25 5.42 -17.86 26.33
N PHE A 26 4.71 -18.42 27.30
CA PHE A 26 3.75 -19.47 27.00
C PHE A 26 2.52 -18.90 26.31
N TYR A 27 1.98 -19.64 25.35
CA TYR A 27 0.74 -19.26 24.66
C TYR A 27 -0.41 -19.06 25.65
N SER A 28 -0.48 -19.90 26.70
CA SER A 28 -1.41 -19.77 27.82
C SER A 28 -1.29 -18.43 28.55
N ASP A 29 -0.08 -17.90 28.69
CA ASP A 29 0.15 -16.62 29.38
C ASP A 29 -0.42 -15.47 28.56
N VAL A 30 -0.19 -15.50 27.24
CA VAL A 30 -0.77 -14.51 26.32
C VAL A 30 -2.30 -14.55 26.38
N LEU A 31 -2.89 -15.76 26.36
CA LEU A 31 -4.33 -15.92 26.54
C LEU A 31 -4.84 -15.38 27.89
N SER A 32 -4.03 -15.53 28.94
CA SER A 32 -4.39 -15.12 30.30
C SER A 32 -4.30 -13.60 30.50
N GLU A 33 -3.37 -12.93 29.81
CA GLU A 33 -3.24 -11.48 29.82
C GLU A 33 -4.43 -10.85 29.09
N PHE A 34 -4.79 -11.41 27.94
CA PHE A 34 -5.76 -10.86 27.02
C PHE A 34 -7.15 -11.49 27.18
N LYS A 35 -7.59 -11.73 28.43
CA LYS A 35 -8.90 -12.31 28.78
C LYS A 35 -10.11 -11.55 28.24
N GLN A 36 -9.94 -10.26 27.97
CA GLN A 36 -10.97 -9.40 27.39
C GLN A 36 -11.28 -9.74 25.92
N PHE A 37 -10.36 -10.43 25.24
CA PHE A 37 -10.54 -10.86 23.85
C PHE A 37 -11.15 -12.26 23.80
N PRO A 38 -12.06 -12.54 22.86
CA PRO A 38 -12.48 -13.90 22.56
C PRO A 38 -11.25 -14.75 22.23
N LYS A 39 -11.14 -15.95 22.83
CA LYS A 39 -10.00 -16.86 22.61
C LYS A 39 -9.70 -17.08 21.12
N LYS A 40 -10.74 -17.25 20.31
CA LYS A 40 -10.63 -17.43 18.85
C LYS A 40 -9.98 -16.22 18.16
N GLU A 41 -10.38 -15.01 18.54
CA GLU A 41 -9.86 -13.77 17.96
C GLU A 41 -8.37 -13.59 18.31
N LEU A 42 -8.00 -13.88 19.56
CA LEU A 42 -6.61 -13.81 20.00
C LEU A 42 -5.73 -14.86 19.29
N THR A 43 -6.27 -16.06 19.05
CA THR A 43 -5.60 -17.08 18.23
C THR A 43 -5.37 -16.61 16.80
N GLU A 44 -6.37 -16.00 16.17
CA GLU A 44 -6.25 -15.44 14.81
C GLU A 44 -5.22 -14.32 14.75
N VAL A 45 -5.16 -13.46 15.77
CA VAL A 45 -4.14 -12.41 15.90
C VAL A 45 -2.73 -13.01 15.96
N ILE A 46 -2.49 -13.99 16.83
CA ILE A 46 -1.17 -14.61 16.97
C ILE A 46 -0.77 -15.33 15.67
N LEU A 47 -1.70 -16.06 15.05
CA LEU A 47 -1.46 -16.75 13.78
C LEU A 47 -1.14 -15.78 12.64
N LYS A 48 -1.77 -14.60 12.65
CA LYS A 48 -1.43 -13.53 11.70
C LYS A 48 -0.02 -12.98 11.95
N LEU A 49 0.34 -12.69 13.19
CA LEU A 49 1.69 -12.23 13.56
C LEU A 49 2.76 -13.27 13.18
N GLU A 50 2.43 -14.54 13.27
CA GLU A 50 3.29 -15.64 12.82
C GLU A 50 3.44 -15.70 11.30
N LYS A 51 2.32 -15.60 10.56
CA LYS A 51 2.35 -15.55 9.08
C LYS A 51 3.14 -14.35 8.55
N ASP A 52 3.03 -13.21 9.22
CA ASP A 52 3.74 -11.99 8.86
C ASP A 52 5.23 -12.05 9.29
N GLY A 53 5.65 -13.11 9.99
CA GLY A 53 7.04 -13.37 10.39
C GLY A 53 7.53 -12.57 11.60
N PHE A 54 6.63 -11.89 12.31
CA PHE A 54 6.96 -11.06 13.48
C PHE A 54 7.05 -11.85 14.78
N VAL A 55 6.38 -13.00 14.81
CA VAL A 55 6.32 -13.90 15.95
C VAL A 55 6.57 -15.31 15.44
N LEU A 56 7.10 -16.17 16.30
CA LEU A 56 7.34 -17.57 16.00
C LEU A 56 6.75 -18.41 17.11
N VAL A 57 5.90 -19.37 16.75
CA VAL A 57 5.32 -20.32 17.69
C VAL A 57 6.10 -21.63 17.60
N LYS A 58 6.60 -22.11 18.73
CA LYS A 58 7.34 -23.37 18.82
C LYS A 58 6.80 -24.19 19.98
N GLU A 59 6.45 -25.43 19.67
CA GLU A 59 6.15 -26.43 20.68
C GLU A 59 7.42 -26.72 21.49
N THR A 60 7.31 -26.65 22.81
CA THR A 60 8.38 -26.97 23.75
C THR A 60 7.85 -27.93 24.80
N THR A 61 8.71 -28.78 25.33
CA THR A 61 8.33 -29.65 26.45
C THR A 61 8.58 -28.91 27.76
N TYR A 62 7.52 -28.68 28.53
CA TYR A 62 7.59 -28.12 29.88
C TYR A 62 6.95 -29.09 30.85
N ASN A 63 7.68 -29.49 31.90
CA ASN A 63 7.21 -30.48 32.89
C ASN A 63 6.58 -31.73 32.25
N THR A 64 7.26 -32.34 31.27
CA THR A 64 6.83 -33.54 30.51
C THR A 64 5.58 -33.39 29.63
N GLN A 65 5.00 -32.20 29.55
CA GLN A 65 3.88 -31.90 28.65
C GLN A 65 4.33 -31.00 27.48
N PRO A 66 3.81 -31.22 26.27
CA PRO A 66 4.00 -30.29 25.16
C PRO A 66 3.22 -28.99 25.43
N VAL A 67 3.90 -27.85 25.26
CA VAL A 67 3.34 -26.52 25.45
C VAL A 67 3.83 -25.60 24.34
N ASP A 68 2.93 -24.81 23.77
CA ASP A 68 3.27 -23.82 22.77
C ASP A 68 3.91 -22.58 23.40
N CYS A 69 5.12 -22.25 22.95
CA CYS A 69 5.81 -21.03 23.32
C CYS A 69 5.84 -20.06 22.14
N VAL A 70 5.64 -18.79 22.46
CA VAL A 70 5.59 -17.66 21.55
C VAL A 70 6.87 -16.86 21.71
N TYR A 71 7.56 -16.60 20.61
CA TYR A 71 8.83 -15.87 20.58
C TYR A 71 8.72 -14.68 19.63
N SER A 72 9.16 -13.50 20.04
CA SER A 72 9.36 -12.38 19.11
C SER A 72 10.52 -12.68 18.16
N THR A 73 10.37 -12.43 16.87
CA THR A 73 11.49 -12.45 15.92
C THR A 73 12.24 -11.12 15.92
N PHE A 74 13.41 -11.07 15.28
CA PHE A 74 14.16 -9.82 15.10
C PHE A 74 13.33 -8.83 14.27
N GLU A 75 12.72 -9.33 13.21
CA GLU A 75 11.84 -8.61 12.30
C GLU A 75 10.64 -8.03 13.03
N GLY A 76 10.01 -8.81 13.93
CA GLY A 76 8.90 -8.33 14.75
C GLY A 76 9.29 -7.18 15.67
N ARG A 77 10.47 -7.27 16.32
CA ARG A 77 11.00 -6.19 17.16
C ARG A 77 11.28 -4.92 16.35
N LEU A 78 11.89 -5.07 15.18
CA LEU A 78 12.18 -3.95 14.29
C LEU A 78 10.88 -3.30 13.78
N PHE A 79 9.91 -4.10 13.36
CA PHE A 79 8.62 -3.64 12.87
C PHE A 79 7.85 -2.84 13.92
N TYR A 80 7.75 -3.38 15.14
CA TYR A 80 7.12 -2.68 16.26
C TYR A 80 7.82 -1.35 16.58
N ASN A 81 9.16 -1.36 16.70
CA ASN A 81 9.94 -0.16 16.97
C ASN A 81 9.81 0.90 15.87
N ASN A 82 9.55 0.47 14.64
CA ASN A 82 9.32 1.38 13.52
C ASN A 82 7.91 1.98 13.51
N GLY A 83 7.00 1.56 14.37
CA GLY A 83 5.64 2.09 14.49
C GLY A 83 4.52 1.08 14.21
N GLY A 84 4.86 -0.19 13.99
CA GLY A 84 3.90 -1.29 13.88
C GLY A 84 2.91 -1.18 12.72
N TYR A 85 1.79 -1.88 12.85
CA TYR A 85 0.72 -1.91 11.84
C TYR A 85 0.05 -0.56 11.69
N LYS A 86 -0.05 0.23 12.76
CA LYS A 86 -0.59 1.59 12.68
C LYS A 86 0.17 2.45 11.67
N LYS A 87 1.50 2.51 11.77
CA LYS A 87 2.30 3.32 10.85
C LYS A 87 2.35 2.72 9.44
N GLN A 88 2.31 1.40 9.32
CA GLN A 88 2.20 0.74 8.02
C GLN A 88 0.93 1.21 7.29
N MET A 89 -0.20 1.28 7.98
CA MET A 89 -1.46 1.77 7.41
C MET A 89 -1.36 3.25 6.97
N GLU A 90 -0.71 4.10 7.75
CA GLU A 90 -0.48 5.50 7.38
C GLU A 90 0.36 5.61 6.10
N ILE A 91 1.40 4.78 5.96
CA ILE A 91 2.24 4.72 4.76
C ILE A 91 1.43 4.19 3.57
N ASP A 92 0.62 3.15 3.76
CA ASP A 92 -0.20 2.58 2.69
C ASP A 92 -1.25 3.58 2.20
N GLU A 93 -1.86 4.36 3.10
CA GLU A 93 -2.79 5.42 2.73
C GLU A 93 -2.09 6.54 1.95
N LEU A 94 -0.88 6.94 2.36
CA LEU A 94 -0.06 7.92 1.63
C LEU A 94 0.33 7.41 0.23
N ASN A 95 0.76 6.15 0.12
CA ASN A 95 1.12 5.52 -1.14
C ASN A 95 -0.09 5.43 -2.07
N PHE A 96 -1.26 5.10 -1.54
CA PHE A 96 -2.50 5.06 -2.30
C PHE A 96 -2.88 6.45 -2.85
N LYS A 97 -2.86 7.49 -2.01
CA LYS A 97 -3.12 8.88 -2.43
C LYS A 97 -2.11 9.36 -3.49
N THR A 98 -0.84 9.03 -3.29
CA THR A 98 0.23 9.37 -4.25
C THR A 98 -0.01 8.66 -5.59
N SER A 99 -0.38 7.39 -5.57
CA SER A 99 -0.69 6.62 -6.78
C SER A 99 -1.88 7.19 -7.54
N GLN A 100 -2.94 7.61 -6.84
CA GLN A 100 -4.08 8.30 -7.47
C GLN A 100 -3.67 9.63 -8.10
N THR A 101 -2.85 10.41 -7.39
CA THR A 101 -2.35 11.70 -7.89
C THR A 101 -1.54 11.50 -9.16
N SER A 102 -0.59 10.56 -9.16
CA SER A 102 0.22 10.21 -10.34
C SER A 102 -0.63 9.72 -11.51
N ALA A 103 -1.66 8.91 -11.26
CA ALA A 103 -2.58 8.45 -12.30
C ALA A 103 -3.39 9.62 -12.92
N SER A 104 -3.88 10.53 -12.07
CA SER A 104 -4.60 11.72 -12.54
C SER A 104 -3.69 12.65 -13.37
N GLN A 105 -2.43 12.84 -12.96
CA GLN A 105 -1.45 13.63 -13.69
C GLN A 105 -1.12 12.98 -15.04
N ALA A 106 -0.86 11.66 -15.07
CA ALA A 106 -0.60 10.92 -16.30
C ALA A 106 -1.75 11.05 -17.31
N SER A 107 -3.00 10.95 -16.85
CA SER A 107 -4.18 11.14 -17.70
C SER A 107 -4.28 12.58 -18.26
N THR A 108 -3.90 13.58 -17.47
CA THR A 108 -3.90 14.99 -17.88
C THR A 108 -2.84 15.24 -18.95
N TYR A 109 -1.62 14.73 -18.77
CA TYR A 109 -0.55 14.83 -19.76
C TYR A 109 -0.94 14.14 -21.08
N ALA A 110 -1.53 12.95 -21.01
CA ALA A 110 -2.01 12.24 -22.20
C ALA A 110 -3.05 13.06 -22.98
N ASN A 111 -4.01 13.68 -22.28
CA ASN A 111 -5.01 14.53 -22.90
C ASN A 111 -4.42 15.80 -23.53
N GLN A 112 -3.42 16.42 -22.89
CA GLN A 112 -2.72 17.58 -23.46
C GLN A 112 -1.98 17.22 -24.76
N ILE A 113 -1.29 16.07 -24.79
CA ILE A 113 -0.59 15.59 -25.99
C ILE A 113 -1.59 15.30 -27.12
N LEU A 114 -2.71 14.65 -26.81
CA LEU A 114 -3.77 14.38 -27.80
C LEU A 114 -4.36 15.67 -28.35
N PHE A 115 -4.58 16.68 -27.50
CA PHE A 115 -5.06 17.99 -27.93
C PHE A 115 -4.05 18.69 -28.85
N ALA A 116 -2.78 18.74 -28.46
CA ALA A 116 -1.72 19.34 -29.27
C ALA A 116 -1.59 18.65 -30.64
N THR A 117 -1.64 17.31 -30.65
CA THR A 117 -1.60 16.52 -31.89
C THR A 117 -2.79 16.82 -32.81
N ARG A 118 -4.00 16.93 -32.26
CA ARG A 118 -5.19 17.31 -33.04
C ARG A 118 -5.05 18.70 -33.63
N LEU A 119 -4.55 19.65 -32.85
CA LEU A 119 -4.39 21.04 -33.28
C LEU A 119 -3.32 21.15 -34.40
N ALA A 120 -2.21 20.43 -34.27
CA ALA A 120 -1.19 20.33 -35.31
C ALA A 120 -1.75 19.74 -36.61
N ALA A 121 -2.59 18.69 -36.51
CA ALA A 121 -3.24 18.10 -37.68
C ALA A 121 -4.19 19.08 -38.39
N PHE A 122 -4.99 19.85 -37.63
CA PHE A 122 -5.87 20.89 -38.19
C PHE A 122 -5.06 21.99 -38.89
N VAL A 123 -3.97 22.47 -38.28
CA VAL A 123 -3.09 23.47 -38.89
C VAL A 123 -2.45 22.93 -40.17
N GLY A 124 -1.96 21.69 -40.16
CA GLY A 124 -1.41 21.05 -41.35
C GLY A 124 -2.44 20.95 -42.48
N LEU A 125 -3.69 20.61 -42.17
CA LEU A 125 -4.78 20.54 -43.15
C LEU A 125 -5.11 21.93 -43.72
N LEU A 126 -5.13 22.97 -42.90
CA LEU A 126 -5.35 24.35 -43.35
C LEU A 126 -4.24 24.84 -44.29
N ILE A 127 -2.98 24.53 -43.97
CA ILE A 127 -1.83 24.85 -44.84
C ILE A 127 -1.95 24.12 -46.19
N LEU A 128 -2.34 22.85 -46.15
CA LEU A 128 -2.51 22.04 -47.35
C LEU A 128 -3.67 22.58 -48.22
N LEU A 129 -4.80 22.96 -47.61
CA LEU A 129 -5.90 23.62 -48.31
C LEU A 129 -5.50 24.96 -48.91
N TRP A 130 -4.72 25.77 -48.19
CA TRP A 130 -4.19 27.03 -48.69
C TRP A 130 -3.31 26.81 -49.93
N TYR A 131 -2.41 25.81 -49.88
CA TYR A 131 -1.55 25.47 -51.01
C TYR A 131 -2.36 25.05 -52.25
N ILE A 132 -3.41 24.24 -52.07
CA ILE A 132 -4.33 23.86 -53.14
C ILE A 132 -5.05 25.09 -53.71
N PHE A 133 -5.51 26.00 -52.86
CA PHE A 133 -6.20 27.22 -53.28
C PHE A 133 -5.30 28.12 -54.14
N VAL A 134 -4.06 28.36 -53.71
CA VAL A 134 -3.07 29.12 -54.48
C VAL A 134 -2.79 28.48 -55.85
N TRP A 135 -2.74 27.14 -55.91
CA TRP A 135 -2.51 26.42 -57.16
C TRP A 135 -3.72 26.49 -58.11
N LEU A 136 -4.95 26.43 -57.58
CA LEU A 136 -6.19 26.50 -58.37
C LEU A 136 -6.58 27.93 -58.79
N CYS A 137 -6.16 28.94 -58.04
CA CYS A 137 -6.31 30.36 -58.38
C CYS A 137 -4.94 30.97 -58.72
N PRO A 138 -4.38 30.69 -59.92
CA PRO A 138 -3.22 31.44 -60.39
C PRO A 138 -3.57 32.93 -60.42
N HIS A 139 -2.63 33.78 -59.98
CA HIS A 139 -2.84 35.23 -60.03
C HIS A 139 -3.25 35.64 -61.45
N PRO A 140 -4.25 36.53 -61.62
CA PRO A 140 -4.65 37.03 -62.94
C PRO A 140 -3.58 37.89 -63.63
N THR A 141 -2.35 37.93 -63.14
CA THR A 141 -1.23 38.65 -63.74
C THR A 141 -0.43 37.83 -64.75
N ASP A 142 -0.67 36.52 -64.88
CA ASP A 142 0.05 35.67 -65.86
C ASP A 142 -0.66 35.55 -67.22
N CYS A 143 -1.51 36.52 -67.55
CA CYS A 143 -2.16 36.63 -68.86
C CYS A 143 -1.92 38.01 -69.48
N PHE A 144 -0.67 38.49 -69.55
CA PHE A 144 -0.26 39.52 -70.51
C PHE A 144 1.27 39.53 -70.67
N CYS A 145 1.78 38.74 -71.62
CA CYS A 145 2.65 39.14 -72.72
C CYS A 145 3.17 37.91 -73.47
#